data_AF-A0A937HZ83-F1
#
_entry.id   AF-A0A937HZ83-F1
#
_cell.length_a   1.000
_cell.length_b   1.000
_cell.length_c   1.000
_cell.angle_alpha   90.00
_cell.angle_beta   90.00
_cell.angle_gamma   90.00
#
_symmetry.space_group_name_H-M   'P 1'
#
loop_
_entity.id
_entity.type
_entity.pdbx_description
1 polymer ?
#
loop_
_entity_poly.entity_id
_entity_poly.type
_entity_poly.pdbx_seq_one_letter_code
_entity_poly.pdbx_strand_id
1 'polypeptide(L)'
;MKRVILSRKGFDSKYGGRPSPIFKNDDIFSLPIPQNGKSPKKYHELKFNGINGTQALKEVSATQVTSEDFCHYDPALNDKIGLFGQAGSAQSELKNNGVGIGDLFLFFGWFKKTENPKIDIHKIFGWLQIEEILEGDKEISNFLKKNNLSHPHDPKYRKYKNNTIYVSRKNFGLFKKFSKKLVLSAPNHTKSMWQFPKKYFANAAKKKSNIFLNRLKWKDNRKLLVDTNIGPGQEFIFDAQEVPDISLWAKSLTEE
;
A
#
# COMPACT_ATOMS: atom_id res chain seq x y z
N MET A 1 7.07 -4.25 16.39
CA MET A 1 7.20 -4.62 14.97
C MET A 1 8.66 -4.98 14.71
N LYS A 2 8.91 -6.08 14.00
CA LYS A 2 10.24 -6.50 13.54
C LYS A 2 10.49 -6.09 12.08
N ARG A 3 9.40 -5.96 11.32
CA ARG A 3 9.39 -5.55 9.91
C ARG A 3 8.46 -4.36 9.71
N VAL A 4 8.89 -3.46 8.84
CA VAL A 4 8.05 -2.45 8.20
C VAL A 4 8.05 -2.75 6.71
N ILE A 5 6.87 -2.79 6.09
CA ILE A 5 6.71 -3.18 4.70
C ILE A 5 6.07 -2.02 3.94
N LEU A 6 6.73 -1.53 2.90
CA LEU A 6 6.10 -0.66 1.92
C LEU A 6 5.47 -1.52 0.82
N SER A 7 4.14 -1.54 0.78
CA SER A 7 3.37 -2.37 -0.16
C SER A 7 2.71 -1.51 -1.24
N ARG A 8 3.05 -1.76 -2.50
CA ARG A 8 2.52 -1.03 -3.65
C ARG A 8 1.10 -1.47 -3.95
N LYS A 9 0.16 -0.52 -4.00
CA LYS A 9 -1.25 -0.76 -4.29
C LYS A 9 -1.84 0.33 -5.18
N GLY A 10 -3.02 0.03 -5.72
CA GLY A 10 -3.80 0.93 -6.57
C GLY A 10 -3.30 1.01 -8.01
N PHE A 11 -3.89 1.92 -8.78
CA PHE A 11 -3.58 2.13 -10.19
C PHE A 11 -2.08 2.28 -10.44
N ASP A 12 -1.64 1.67 -11.54
CA ASP A 12 -0.31 1.84 -12.09
C ASP A 12 -0.39 2.12 -13.60
N SER A 13 0.77 2.20 -14.27
CA SER A 13 0.82 2.46 -15.71
C SER A 13 0.18 1.37 -16.56
N LYS A 14 0.06 0.14 -16.04
CA LYS A 14 -0.52 -1.03 -16.73
C LYS A 14 -1.99 -1.23 -16.36
N TYR A 15 -2.34 -1.06 -15.09
CA TYR A 15 -3.68 -1.31 -14.54
C TYR A 15 -4.31 0.02 -14.10
N GLY A 16 -5.26 0.51 -14.90
CA GLY A 16 -5.93 1.80 -14.70
C GLY A 16 -5.24 2.97 -15.42
N GLY A 17 -3.92 2.89 -15.59
CA GLY A 17 -3.14 3.74 -16.50
C GLY A 17 -2.97 5.20 -16.04
N ARG A 18 -3.41 5.54 -14.83
CA ARG A 18 -3.44 6.92 -14.32
C ARG A 18 -3.10 7.01 -12.84
N PRO A 19 -2.55 8.14 -12.37
CA PRO A 19 -2.36 8.37 -10.94
C PRO A 19 -3.69 8.50 -10.23
N SER A 20 -3.73 8.12 -8.96
CA SER A 20 -4.79 8.45 -8.02
C SER A 20 -4.85 9.96 -7.72
N PRO A 21 -6.04 10.54 -7.49
CA PRO A 21 -6.16 11.98 -7.29
C PRO A 21 -5.70 12.43 -5.89
N ILE A 22 -5.02 13.57 -5.86
CA ILE A 22 -4.97 14.47 -4.70
C ILE A 22 -5.80 15.70 -5.09
N PHE A 23 -6.93 15.88 -4.42
CA PHE A 23 -7.89 16.94 -4.68
C PHE A 23 -7.37 18.30 -4.21
N LYS A 24 -8.03 19.38 -4.66
CA LYS A 24 -7.68 20.77 -4.33
C LYS A 24 -7.63 21.05 -2.81
N ASN A 25 -8.53 20.43 -2.05
CA ASN A 25 -8.60 20.57 -0.60
C ASN A 25 -7.65 19.64 0.16
N ASP A 26 -6.67 19.07 -0.55
CA ASP A 26 -5.71 18.07 -0.12
C ASP A 26 -6.31 16.72 0.28
N ASP A 27 -7.62 16.47 0.11
CA ASP A 27 -8.14 15.12 0.27
C ASP A 27 -7.54 14.19 -0.78
N ILE A 28 -7.41 12.91 -0.43
CA ILE A 28 -6.86 11.89 -1.34
C ILE A 28 -7.84 10.75 -1.54
N PHE A 29 -7.74 10.08 -2.69
CA PHE A 29 -8.45 8.83 -2.92
C PHE A 29 -7.53 7.86 -3.65
N SER A 30 -7.20 6.71 -3.04
CA SER A 30 -6.40 5.67 -3.70
C SER A 30 -7.31 4.81 -4.58
N LEU A 31 -7.15 4.87 -5.90
CA LEU A 31 -7.92 4.06 -6.84
C LEU A 31 -7.38 2.61 -6.86
N PRO A 32 -8.18 1.58 -6.49
CA PRO A 32 -7.76 0.18 -6.58
C PRO A 32 -7.59 -0.25 -8.04
N ILE A 33 -6.78 -1.28 -8.31
CA ILE A 33 -6.63 -1.80 -9.68
C ILE A 33 -7.96 -2.40 -10.21
N PRO A 34 -8.22 -2.34 -11.53
CA PRO A 34 -9.34 -3.07 -12.13
C PRO A 34 -9.25 -4.57 -11.88
N GLN A 35 -10.40 -5.21 -11.68
CA GLN A 35 -10.52 -6.65 -11.54
C GLN A 35 -11.25 -7.22 -12.76
N ASN A 36 -10.59 -8.10 -13.50
CA ASN A 36 -11.25 -8.86 -14.55
C ASN A 36 -12.14 -9.92 -13.90
N GLY A 37 -13.45 -9.85 -14.17
CA GLY A 37 -14.46 -10.72 -13.58
C GLY A 37 -15.05 -10.18 -12.28
N LYS A 38 -15.91 -10.99 -11.66
CA LYS A 38 -16.66 -10.57 -10.47
C LYS A 38 -15.73 -10.34 -9.28
N SER A 39 -15.97 -9.25 -8.56
CA SER A 39 -15.31 -8.85 -7.31
C SER A 39 -16.37 -8.41 -6.30
N PRO A 40 -16.06 -8.27 -4.99
CA PRO A 40 -17.04 -7.76 -4.02
C PRO A 40 -17.56 -6.34 -4.31
N LYS A 41 -16.77 -5.51 -4.99
CA LYS A 41 -17.03 -4.08 -5.15
C LYS A 41 -16.79 -3.61 -6.57
N LYS A 42 -17.70 -2.77 -7.06
CA LYS A 42 -17.51 -1.87 -8.21
C LYS A 42 -17.01 -0.51 -7.75
N TYR A 43 -16.47 0.28 -8.68
CA TYR A 43 -15.95 1.62 -8.35
C TYR A 43 -17.00 2.57 -7.77
N HIS A 44 -18.25 2.54 -8.26
CA HIS A 44 -19.32 3.42 -7.78
C HIS A 44 -19.72 3.17 -6.30
N GLU A 45 -19.38 1.99 -5.77
CA GLU A 45 -19.65 1.60 -4.38
C GLU A 45 -18.55 2.04 -3.42
N LEU A 46 -17.39 2.47 -3.94
CA LEU A 46 -16.27 2.89 -3.11
C LEU A 46 -16.56 4.27 -2.53
N LYS A 47 -16.35 4.42 -1.22
CA LYS A 47 -16.47 5.70 -0.52
C LYS A 47 -15.33 5.83 0.48
N PHE A 48 -14.61 6.94 0.40
CA PHE A 48 -13.55 7.28 1.35
C PHE A 48 -13.51 8.78 1.58
N ASN A 49 -13.45 9.20 2.85
CA ASN A 49 -13.35 10.61 3.24
C ASN A 49 -14.41 11.51 2.53
N GLY A 50 -15.64 11.02 2.40
CA GLY A 50 -16.74 11.71 1.70
C GLY A 50 -16.68 11.64 0.16
N ILE A 51 -15.59 11.16 -0.42
CA ILE A 51 -15.39 11.06 -1.87
C ILE A 51 -15.88 9.68 -2.37
N ASN A 52 -16.66 9.67 -3.44
CA ASN A 52 -17.08 8.43 -4.12
C ASN A 52 -16.05 8.04 -5.19
N GLY A 53 -15.82 6.74 -5.41
CA GLY A 53 -14.97 6.21 -6.49
C GLY A 53 -15.34 6.75 -7.87
N THR A 54 -16.63 6.98 -8.20
CA THR A 54 -17.04 7.65 -9.45
C THR A 54 -16.48 9.06 -9.56
N GLN A 55 -16.47 9.82 -8.46
CA GLN A 55 -15.88 11.16 -8.42
C GLN A 55 -14.36 11.08 -8.60
N ALA A 56 -13.69 10.14 -7.92
CA ALA A 56 -12.25 9.94 -8.06
C ALA A 56 -11.83 9.54 -9.49
N LEU A 57 -12.61 8.68 -10.16
CA LEU A 57 -12.38 8.32 -11.56
C LEU A 57 -12.52 9.53 -12.49
N LYS A 58 -13.55 10.37 -12.27
CA LYS A 58 -13.76 11.62 -13.02
C LYS A 58 -12.62 12.61 -12.82
N GLU A 59 -12.15 12.79 -11.58
CA GLU A 59 -11.07 13.72 -11.22
C GLU A 59 -9.78 13.41 -12.00
N VAL A 60 -9.46 12.14 -12.21
CA VAL A 60 -8.29 11.71 -12.99
C VAL A 60 -8.60 11.48 -14.46
N SER A 61 -9.85 11.74 -14.86
CA SER A 61 -10.41 11.49 -16.19
C SER A 61 -10.14 10.07 -16.69
N ALA A 62 -10.30 9.06 -15.82
CA ALA A 62 -9.99 7.66 -16.13
C ALA A 62 -10.65 7.19 -17.44
N THR A 63 -9.86 6.51 -18.30
CA THR A 63 -10.31 6.06 -19.62
C THR A 63 -10.31 4.54 -19.81
N GLN A 64 -9.64 3.79 -18.93
CA GLN A 64 -9.54 2.33 -19.02
C GLN A 64 -10.60 1.59 -18.21
N VAL A 65 -11.29 2.30 -17.32
CA VAL A 65 -12.35 1.75 -16.45
C VAL A 65 -13.47 2.76 -16.32
N THR A 66 -14.65 2.25 -15.98
CA THR A 66 -15.86 2.99 -15.69
C THR A 66 -16.28 2.77 -14.23
N SER A 67 -17.27 3.52 -13.77
CA SER A 67 -17.82 3.35 -12.42
C SER A 67 -18.49 1.98 -12.21
N GLU A 68 -18.91 1.32 -13.30
CA GLU A 68 -19.60 0.02 -13.29
C GLU A 68 -18.65 -1.18 -13.26
N ASP A 69 -17.36 -0.96 -13.47
CA ASP A 69 -16.39 -2.04 -13.47
C ASP A 69 -16.08 -2.52 -12.06
N PHE A 70 -15.82 -3.83 -11.95
CA PHE A 70 -15.32 -4.42 -10.72
C PHE A 70 -13.87 -3.98 -10.46
N CYS A 71 -13.56 -3.81 -9.19
CA CYS A 71 -12.23 -3.43 -8.74
C CYS A 71 -11.70 -4.41 -7.70
N HIS A 72 -10.37 -4.50 -7.61
CA HIS A 72 -9.70 -5.25 -6.57
C HIS A 72 -9.49 -4.33 -5.36
N TYR A 73 -10.56 -4.10 -4.58
CA TYR A 73 -10.51 -3.27 -3.38
C TYR A 73 -9.72 -3.96 -2.26
N ASP A 74 -8.41 -3.82 -2.32
CA ASP A 74 -7.42 -4.33 -1.38
C ASP A 74 -6.23 -3.33 -1.33
N PRO A 75 -5.79 -2.91 -0.13
CA PRO A 75 -6.28 -3.29 1.19
C PRO A 75 -7.65 -2.68 1.51
N ALA A 76 -8.49 -3.43 2.21
CA ALA A 76 -9.77 -2.97 2.73
C ALA A 76 -9.56 -2.34 4.12
N LEU A 77 -9.35 -1.02 4.16
CA LEU A 77 -8.97 -0.26 5.36
C LEU A 77 -10.06 0.68 5.89
N ASN A 78 -11.25 0.66 5.29
CA ASN A 78 -12.37 1.53 5.65
C ASN A 78 -13.59 0.75 6.18
N ASP A 79 -13.33 -0.38 6.85
CA ASP A 79 -14.32 -1.27 7.46
C ASP A 79 -13.99 -1.47 8.95
N LYS A 80 -14.82 -2.22 9.67
CA LYS A 80 -14.62 -2.56 11.10
C LYS A 80 -13.33 -3.34 11.38
N ILE A 81 -12.82 -4.04 10.37
CA ILE A 81 -11.60 -4.84 10.42
C ILE A 81 -10.80 -4.50 9.17
N GLY A 82 -9.53 -4.12 9.33
CA GLY A 82 -8.62 -3.91 8.23
C GLY A 82 -8.17 -5.24 7.66
N LEU A 83 -8.29 -5.42 6.35
CA LEU A 83 -7.85 -6.62 5.65
C LEU A 83 -6.88 -6.26 4.54
N PHE A 84 -5.85 -7.09 4.39
CA PHE A 84 -4.92 -7.02 3.27
C PHE A 84 -4.65 -8.43 2.71
N GLY A 85 -4.97 -8.65 1.45
CA GLY A 85 -4.74 -9.90 0.74
C GLY A 85 -3.44 -9.90 -0.06
N GLN A 86 -2.69 -11.00 0.01
CA GLN A 86 -1.55 -11.22 -0.87
C GLN A 86 -1.50 -12.67 -1.35
N ALA A 87 -0.92 -12.88 -2.53
CA ALA A 87 -0.88 -14.19 -3.17
C ALA A 87 0.40 -14.43 -3.98
N GLY A 88 0.60 -15.68 -4.38
CA GLY A 88 1.65 -16.09 -5.30
C GLY A 88 3.05 -15.75 -4.81
N SER A 89 3.90 -15.24 -5.71
CA SER A 89 5.29 -14.91 -5.43
C SER A 89 5.45 -13.75 -4.44
N ALA A 90 4.55 -12.77 -4.48
CA ALA A 90 4.56 -11.65 -3.53
C ALA A 90 4.28 -12.16 -2.11
N GLN A 91 3.36 -13.11 -1.95
CA GLN A 91 3.14 -13.73 -0.64
C GLN A 91 4.31 -14.60 -0.20
N SER A 92 4.92 -15.35 -1.13
CA SER A 92 6.15 -16.10 -0.84
C SER A 92 7.29 -15.19 -0.38
N GLU A 93 7.45 -14.00 -0.98
CA GLU A 93 8.45 -13.02 -0.57
C GLU A 93 8.23 -12.54 0.87
N LEU A 94 6.99 -12.21 1.24
CA LEU A 94 6.65 -11.82 2.62
C LEU A 94 6.98 -12.93 3.62
N LYS A 95 6.54 -14.17 3.33
CA LYS A 95 6.78 -15.34 4.19
C LYS A 95 8.27 -15.64 4.34
N ASN A 96 9.03 -15.63 3.24
CA ASN A 96 10.47 -15.91 3.25
C ASN A 96 11.30 -14.85 3.99
N ASN A 97 10.79 -13.63 4.11
CA ASN A 97 11.43 -12.56 4.88
C ASN A 97 10.92 -12.46 6.33
N GLY A 98 10.13 -13.43 6.77
CA GLY A 98 9.64 -13.54 8.15
C GLY A 98 8.66 -12.44 8.55
N VAL A 99 7.88 -11.92 7.59
CA VAL A 99 6.78 -10.99 7.91
C VAL A 99 5.73 -11.75 8.73
N GLY A 100 5.40 -11.23 9.91
CA GLY A 100 4.57 -11.91 10.88
C GLY A 100 3.73 -10.99 11.75
N ILE A 101 3.05 -11.57 12.74
CA ILE A 101 2.22 -10.84 13.71
C ILE A 101 3.01 -9.70 14.35
N GLY A 102 2.39 -8.53 14.44
CA GLY A 102 2.96 -7.30 15.00
C GLY A 102 3.79 -6.47 14.03
N ASP A 103 4.08 -6.96 12.81
CA ASP A 103 4.69 -6.17 11.75
C ASP A 103 3.70 -5.21 11.09
N LEU A 104 4.22 -4.18 10.41
CA LEU A 104 3.43 -3.07 9.88
C LEU A 104 3.53 -2.98 8.36
N PHE A 105 2.39 -3.02 7.69
CA PHE A 105 2.26 -2.57 6.31
C PHE A 105 1.99 -1.07 6.24
N LEU A 106 2.73 -0.39 5.37
CA LEU A 106 2.51 0.97 4.90
C LEU A 106 2.18 0.87 3.40
N PHE A 107 0.93 1.09 3.05
CA PHE A 107 0.47 0.99 1.66
C PHE A 107 0.73 2.29 0.94
N PHE A 108 1.36 2.20 -0.23
CA PHE A 108 1.63 3.35 -1.08
C PHE A 108 1.14 3.12 -2.50
N GLY A 109 0.82 4.21 -3.18
CA GLY A 109 0.33 4.19 -4.55
C GLY A 109 0.90 5.34 -5.37
N TRP A 110 0.55 5.36 -6.65
CA TRP A 110 0.85 6.46 -7.56
C TRP A 110 -0.22 7.54 -7.44
N PHE A 111 0.19 8.76 -7.09
CA PHE A 111 -0.69 9.92 -6.95
C PHE A 111 -0.21 11.09 -7.79
N LYS A 112 -1.13 12.01 -8.06
CA LYS A 112 -0.83 13.28 -8.72
C LYS A 112 -1.71 14.38 -8.14
N LYS A 113 -1.11 15.54 -7.85
CA LYS A 113 -1.89 16.74 -7.53
C LYS A 113 -2.60 17.20 -8.79
N THR A 114 -3.91 17.42 -8.68
CA THR A 114 -4.73 17.76 -9.86
C THR A 114 -4.50 19.20 -10.32
N GLU A 115 -3.95 20.04 -9.45
CA GLU A 115 -3.54 21.44 -9.71
C GLU A 115 -2.04 21.60 -10.07
N ASN A 116 -1.70 22.75 -10.67
CA ASN A 116 -0.33 23.10 -11.07
C ASN A 116 0.56 23.48 -9.87
N PRO A 117 1.82 22.99 -9.78
CA PRO A 117 2.46 22.05 -10.71
C PRO A 117 1.96 20.62 -10.54
N LYS A 118 1.67 19.99 -11.67
CA LYS A 118 1.26 18.59 -11.77
C LYS A 118 2.47 17.67 -11.55
N ILE A 119 2.61 17.12 -10.35
CA ILE A 119 3.74 16.24 -10.00
C ILE A 119 3.23 14.83 -9.71
N ASP A 120 3.79 13.85 -10.40
CA ASP A 120 3.59 12.43 -10.17
C ASP A 120 4.46 11.95 -9.00
N ILE A 121 3.85 11.34 -8.00
CA ILE A 121 4.53 10.91 -6.77
C ILE A 121 4.08 9.51 -6.34
N HIS A 122 4.96 8.81 -5.63
CA HIS A 122 4.60 7.71 -4.75
C HIS A 122 4.37 8.25 -3.35
N LYS A 123 3.22 7.91 -2.76
CA LYS A 123 2.80 8.38 -1.44
C LYS A 123 2.14 7.25 -0.66
N ILE A 124 2.43 7.18 0.64
CA ILE A 124 1.75 6.31 1.59
C ILE A 124 0.32 6.82 1.80
N PHE A 125 -0.68 5.96 1.61
CA PHE A 125 -2.10 6.31 1.74
C PHE A 125 -2.83 5.54 2.85
N GLY A 126 -2.23 4.49 3.40
CA GLY A 126 -2.82 3.74 4.52
C GLY A 126 -1.82 2.84 5.21
N TRP A 127 -2.25 2.23 6.30
CA TRP A 127 -1.45 1.30 7.09
C TRP A 127 -2.30 0.20 7.72
N LEU A 128 -1.65 -0.91 8.04
CA LEU A 128 -2.22 -2.04 8.76
C LEU A 128 -1.12 -2.70 9.60
N GLN A 129 -1.31 -2.75 10.91
CA GLN A 129 -0.48 -3.60 11.78
C GLN A 129 -1.10 -4.98 11.89
N ILE A 130 -0.32 -6.03 11.68
CA ILE A 130 -0.81 -7.41 11.61
C ILE A 130 -1.15 -7.92 13.02
N GLU A 131 -2.36 -8.45 13.18
CA GLU A 131 -2.78 -9.20 14.39
C GLU A 131 -2.90 -10.69 14.08
N GLU A 132 -3.43 -11.04 12.91
CA GLU A 132 -3.69 -12.42 12.51
C GLU A 132 -3.34 -12.62 11.02
N ILE A 133 -2.92 -13.83 10.66
CA ILE A 133 -2.56 -14.23 9.30
C ILE A 133 -3.37 -15.47 8.94
N LEU A 134 -4.23 -15.33 7.93
CA LEU A 134 -5.11 -16.39 7.44
C LEU A 134 -4.51 -17.00 6.18
N GLU A 135 -3.94 -18.19 6.28
CA GLU A 135 -3.35 -18.90 5.13
C GLU A 135 -4.35 -19.90 4.53
N GLY A 136 -4.58 -19.81 3.22
CA GLY A 136 -5.38 -20.75 2.47
C GLY A 136 -6.89 -20.45 2.44
N ASP A 137 -7.52 -20.94 1.37
CA ASP A 137 -8.90 -20.63 0.99
C ASP A 137 -9.93 -20.97 2.09
N LYS A 138 -9.73 -22.06 2.84
CA LYS A 138 -10.65 -22.49 3.90
C LYS A 138 -10.69 -21.51 5.07
N GLU A 139 -9.53 -21.12 5.60
CA GLU A 139 -9.43 -20.19 6.72
C GLU A 139 -9.94 -18.80 6.33
N ILE A 140 -9.58 -18.35 5.13
CA ILE A 140 -10.08 -17.09 4.56
C ILE A 140 -11.62 -17.08 4.48
N SER A 141 -12.24 -18.09 3.84
CA SER A 141 -13.70 -18.14 3.71
C SER A 141 -14.41 -18.24 5.06
N ASN A 142 -13.88 -19.03 6.00
CA ASN A 142 -14.45 -19.16 7.33
C ASN A 142 -14.43 -17.83 8.11
N PHE A 143 -13.30 -17.14 8.09
CA PHE A 143 -13.14 -15.84 8.76
C PHE A 143 -14.08 -14.79 8.16
N LEU A 144 -14.12 -14.68 6.83
CA LEU A 144 -14.97 -13.70 6.14
C LEU A 144 -16.45 -13.98 6.42
N LYS A 145 -16.89 -15.24 6.37
CA LYS A 145 -18.27 -15.63 6.69
C LYS A 145 -18.62 -15.31 8.15
N LYS A 146 -17.77 -15.72 9.10
CA LYS A 146 -17.98 -15.47 10.55
C LYS A 146 -18.13 -13.99 10.86
N ASN A 147 -17.37 -13.14 10.17
CA ASN A 147 -17.38 -11.70 10.38
C ASN A 147 -18.36 -10.94 9.47
N ASN A 148 -19.12 -11.62 8.61
CA ASN A 148 -19.98 -11.01 7.59
C ASN A 148 -19.24 -9.97 6.72
N LEU A 149 -18.06 -10.36 6.24
CA LEU A 149 -17.19 -9.55 5.39
C LEU A 149 -17.10 -10.15 3.99
N SER A 150 -16.70 -9.34 3.01
CA SER A 150 -16.38 -9.80 1.67
C SER A 150 -15.07 -9.18 1.20
N HIS A 151 -14.23 -9.98 0.55
CA HIS A 151 -12.88 -9.57 0.16
C HIS A 151 -12.50 -10.16 -1.21
N PRO A 152 -11.72 -9.47 -2.05
CA PRO A 152 -11.29 -9.99 -3.36
C PRO A 152 -10.48 -11.30 -3.31
N HIS A 153 -9.96 -11.67 -2.13
CA HIS A 153 -9.24 -12.93 -1.87
C HIS A 153 -10.14 -14.09 -1.39
N ASP A 154 -11.46 -13.88 -1.29
CA ASP A 154 -12.39 -14.99 -1.06
C ASP A 154 -12.42 -15.90 -2.31
N PRO A 155 -12.16 -17.21 -2.17
CA PRO A 155 -12.12 -18.16 -3.29
C PRO A 155 -13.41 -18.21 -4.13
N LYS A 156 -14.55 -17.73 -3.61
CA LYS A 156 -15.79 -17.61 -4.38
C LYS A 156 -15.70 -16.59 -5.52
N TYR A 157 -14.80 -15.62 -5.45
CA TYR A 157 -14.56 -14.66 -6.54
C TYR A 157 -13.42 -15.11 -7.44
N ARG A 158 -12.29 -15.50 -6.83
CA ARG A 158 -11.09 -15.92 -7.55
C ARG A 158 -10.21 -16.79 -6.65
N LYS A 159 -9.72 -17.89 -7.21
CA LYS A 159 -8.72 -18.73 -6.57
C LYS A 159 -7.32 -18.19 -6.84
N TYR A 160 -6.50 -18.16 -5.80
CA TYR A 160 -5.10 -17.76 -5.88
C TYR A 160 -4.20 -18.88 -5.36
N LYS A 161 -3.02 -19.02 -5.96
CA LYS A 161 -1.96 -19.85 -5.36
C LYS A 161 -1.36 -19.09 -4.19
N ASN A 162 -1.03 -19.79 -3.10
CA ASN A 162 -0.45 -19.18 -1.89
C ASN A 162 -1.29 -18.00 -1.37
N ASN A 163 -2.60 -18.19 -1.27
CA ASN A 163 -3.55 -17.15 -0.88
C ASN A 163 -3.44 -16.85 0.62
N THR A 164 -3.30 -15.58 1.00
CA THR A 164 -3.21 -15.18 2.41
C THR A 164 -3.93 -13.86 2.65
N ILE A 165 -4.62 -13.73 3.78
CA ILE A 165 -5.14 -12.45 4.27
C ILE A 165 -4.44 -12.11 5.59
N TYR A 166 -3.86 -10.92 5.65
CA TYR A 166 -3.39 -10.27 6.86
C TYR A 166 -4.53 -9.46 7.46
N VAL A 167 -4.87 -9.76 8.71
CA VAL A 167 -5.94 -9.10 9.47
C VAL A 167 -5.32 -8.09 10.42
N SER A 168 -5.91 -6.90 10.47
CA SER A 168 -5.40 -5.80 11.26
C SER A 168 -5.61 -5.98 12.76
N ARG A 169 -4.67 -5.45 13.55
CA ARG A 169 -4.93 -5.00 14.92
C ARG A 169 -5.90 -3.82 14.89
N LYS A 170 -6.38 -3.35 16.05
CA LYS A 170 -7.23 -2.13 16.13
C LYS A 170 -6.58 -0.85 15.55
N ASN A 171 -5.26 -0.85 15.35
CA ASN A 171 -4.53 0.27 14.75
C ASN A 171 -4.29 0.04 13.25
N PHE A 172 -5.22 0.52 12.43
CA PHE A 172 -5.14 0.55 10.96
C PHE A 172 -5.93 1.74 10.44
N GLY A 173 -5.69 2.13 9.19
CA GLY A 173 -6.50 3.16 8.58
C GLY A 173 -5.95 3.72 7.29
N LEU A 174 -6.63 4.76 6.82
CA LEU A 174 -6.30 5.52 5.63
C LEU A 174 -5.99 6.96 6.02
N PHE A 175 -4.95 7.52 5.39
CA PHE A 175 -4.67 8.95 5.49
C PHE A 175 -5.71 9.71 4.67
N LYS A 176 -6.45 10.60 5.32
CA LYS A 176 -7.52 11.38 4.67
C LYS A 176 -6.97 12.48 3.77
N LYS A 177 -5.88 13.12 4.21
CA LYS A 177 -5.29 14.28 3.54
C LYS A 177 -3.87 14.04 3.04
N PHE A 178 -3.47 14.86 2.08
CA PHE A 178 -2.12 14.99 1.62
C PHE A 178 -1.24 15.57 2.73
N SER A 179 -0.05 14.98 2.89
CA SER A 179 0.98 15.44 3.80
C SER A 179 2.32 15.10 3.21
N LYS A 180 3.26 16.06 3.25
CA LYS A 180 4.63 15.87 2.76
C LYS A 180 5.35 14.74 3.50
N LYS A 181 4.99 14.46 4.76
CA LYS A 181 5.56 13.34 5.55
C LYS A 181 5.29 11.96 4.95
N LEU A 182 4.22 11.84 4.15
CA LEU A 182 3.78 10.58 3.53
C LEU A 182 4.33 10.39 2.12
N VAL A 183 5.00 11.41 1.56
CA VAL A 183 5.57 11.34 0.21
C VAL A 183 6.88 10.57 0.26
N LEU A 184 6.99 9.54 -0.58
CA LEU A 184 8.21 8.76 -0.73
C LEU A 184 9.13 9.36 -1.79
N SER A 185 8.55 9.87 -2.88
CA SER A 185 9.30 10.44 -4.00
C SER A 185 10.17 11.62 -3.60
N ALA A 186 11.43 11.59 -4.04
CA ALA A 186 12.39 12.65 -3.82
C ALA A 186 12.02 13.90 -4.67
N PRO A 187 12.20 15.12 -4.13
CA PRO A 187 12.03 16.35 -4.91
C PRO A 187 12.92 16.36 -6.16
N ASN A 188 12.41 16.90 -7.27
CA ASN A 188 13.13 17.03 -8.56
C ASN A 188 13.60 15.71 -9.18
N HIS A 189 12.98 14.58 -8.82
CA HIS A 189 13.21 13.28 -9.43
C HIS A 189 11.91 12.66 -9.94
N THR A 190 12.03 11.53 -10.66
CA THR A 190 10.89 10.70 -11.04
C THR A 190 10.23 10.08 -9.80
N LYS A 191 8.95 9.69 -9.92
CA LYS A 191 8.20 9.08 -8.81
C LYS A 191 8.85 7.85 -8.17
N SER A 192 9.69 7.11 -8.90
CA SER A 192 10.35 5.89 -8.44
C SER A 192 11.60 6.15 -7.59
N MET A 193 12.19 7.35 -7.70
CA MET A 193 13.31 7.75 -6.86
C MET A 193 12.78 8.24 -5.53
N TRP A 194 13.07 7.52 -4.45
CA TRP A 194 12.59 7.85 -3.12
C TRP A 194 13.68 8.43 -2.25
N GLN A 195 13.30 9.32 -1.34
CA GLN A 195 14.18 9.87 -0.32
C GLN A 195 13.63 9.61 1.07
N PHE A 196 14.42 8.94 1.92
CA PHE A 196 14.00 8.66 3.28
C PHE A 196 14.42 9.75 4.28
N PRO A 197 13.64 10.00 5.35
CA PRO A 197 13.93 11.08 6.30
C PRO A 197 15.24 10.85 7.07
N LYS A 198 16.12 11.86 7.06
CA LYS A 198 17.43 11.82 7.75
C LYS A 198 17.32 11.41 9.22
N LYS A 199 16.30 11.92 9.92
CA LYS A 199 16.06 11.65 11.35
C LYS A 199 16.07 10.15 11.69
N TYR A 200 15.56 9.30 10.81
CA TYR A 200 15.39 7.87 11.08
C TYR A 200 16.34 6.98 10.28
N PHE A 201 16.85 7.45 9.14
CA PHE A 201 17.62 6.61 8.21
C PHE A 201 19.12 6.94 8.15
N ALA A 202 19.55 8.11 8.64
CA ALA A 202 20.94 8.55 8.49
C ALA A 202 21.93 7.63 9.22
N ASN A 203 21.61 7.17 10.42
CA ASN A 203 22.49 6.29 11.20
C ASN A 203 22.68 4.94 10.51
N ALA A 204 21.59 4.34 10.08
CA ALA A 204 21.59 3.06 9.41
C ALA A 204 22.33 3.10 8.06
N ALA A 205 22.16 4.18 7.29
CA ALA A 205 22.89 4.40 6.04
C ALA A 205 24.40 4.59 6.26
N LYS A 206 24.81 5.33 7.30
CA LYS A 206 26.23 5.53 7.66
C LYS A 206 26.90 4.23 8.08
N LYS A 207 26.22 3.43 8.91
CA LYS A 207 26.73 2.14 9.42
C LYS A 207 26.69 1.01 8.39
N LYS A 208 26.18 1.26 7.17
CA LYS A 208 25.92 0.24 6.15
C LYS A 208 25.09 -0.93 6.70
N SER A 209 24.17 -0.65 7.62
CA SER A 209 23.29 -1.65 8.21
C SER A 209 22.44 -2.32 7.12
N ASN A 210 22.10 -3.59 7.32
CA ASN A 210 21.26 -4.34 6.39
C ASN A 210 19.77 -3.96 6.57
N ILE A 211 19.41 -2.73 6.18
CA ILE A 211 18.05 -2.19 6.34
C ILE A 211 17.06 -2.90 5.42
N PHE A 212 17.49 -3.26 4.20
CA PHE A 212 16.60 -3.76 3.16
C PHE A 212 16.75 -5.27 3.00
N LEU A 213 15.72 -6.01 3.39
CA LEU A 213 15.76 -7.48 3.41
C LEU A 213 15.58 -8.11 2.03
N ASN A 214 15.10 -7.34 1.05
CA ASN A 214 14.94 -7.80 -0.31
C ASN A 214 15.67 -6.90 -1.31
N ARG A 215 15.09 -6.76 -2.51
CA ARG A 215 15.68 -6.12 -3.69
C ARG A 215 16.04 -4.63 -3.54
N LEU A 216 15.44 -3.91 -2.58
CA LEU A 216 15.73 -2.48 -2.41
C LEU A 216 17.17 -2.27 -1.95
N LYS A 217 17.86 -1.29 -2.55
CA LYS A 217 19.24 -0.91 -2.19
C LYS A 217 19.40 0.60 -2.27
N TRP A 218 20.35 1.13 -1.49
CA TRP A 218 20.73 2.54 -1.59
C TRP A 218 21.30 2.84 -2.98
N LYS A 219 20.69 3.82 -3.66
CA LYS A 219 21.26 4.43 -4.88
C LYS A 219 22.28 5.50 -4.50
N ASP A 220 21.98 6.29 -3.47
CA ASP A 220 22.90 7.24 -2.83
C ASP A 220 22.62 7.24 -1.33
N ASN A 221 23.50 6.60 -0.54
CA ASN A 221 23.35 6.50 0.91
C ASN A 221 23.59 7.83 1.64
N ARG A 222 24.34 8.78 1.04
CA ARG A 222 24.58 10.11 1.64
C ARG A 222 23.34 10.98 1.52
N LYS A 223 22.63 10.85 0.41
CA LYS A 223 21.36 11.56 0.15
C LYS A 223 20.13 10.76 0.59
N LEU A 224 20.31 9.54 1.08
CA LEU A 224 19.25 8.59 1.47
C LEU A 224 18.28 8.31 0.33
N LEU A 225 18.82 8.15 -0.87
CA LEU A 225 18.06 7.87 -2.08
C LEU A 225 18.04 6.38 -2.40
N VAL A 226 16.88 5.86 -2.78
CA VAL A 226 16.69 4.53 -3.37
C VAL A 226 15.93 4.68 -4.68
N ASP A 227 16.19 3.79 -5.64
CA ASP A 227 15.38 3.67 -6.84
C ASP A 227 14.52 2.41 -6.76
N THR A 228 13.21 2.57 -6.93
CA THR A 228 12.24 1.47 -6.91
C THR A 228 11.89 0.94 -8.29
N ASN A 229 12.50 1.48 -9.35
CA ASN A 229 12.39 0.96 -10.71
C ASN A 229 13.34 -0.22 -10.96
N ILE A 230 13.26 -1.25 -10.11
CA ILE A 230 14.20 -2.37 -10.03
C ILE A 230 13.57 -3.71 -10.45
N GLY A 231 12.59 -3.66 -11.35
CA GLY A 231 11.89 -4.83 -11.87
C GLY A 231 10.56 -5.15 -11.16
N PRO A 232 9.97 -6.32 -11.44
CA PRO A 232 8.68 -6.70 -10.89
C PRO A 232 8.76 -6.90 -9.38
N GLY A 233 7.89 -6.24 -8.63
CA GLY A 233 7.78 -6.48 -7.20
C GLY A 233 6.91 -5.44 -6.49
N GLN A 234 6.05 -5.93 -5.61
CA GLN A 234 5.06 -5.13 -4.89
C GLN A 234 5.51 -4.73 -3.48
N GLU A 235 6.36 -5.53 -2.84
CA GLU A 235 6.70 -5.39 -1.41
C GLU A 235 8.15 -4.95 -1.19
N PHE A 236 8.39 -3.94 -0.38
CA PHE A 236 9.74 -3.55 0.05
C PHE A 236 9.84 -3.69 1.57
N ILE A 237 10.74 -4.56 2.03
CA ILE A 237 10.74 -5.04 3.42
C ILE A 237 11.96 -4.47 4.15
N PHE A 238 11.69 -3.79 5.26
CA PHE A 238 12.69 -3.12 6.08
C PHE A 238 12.92 -3.91 7.37
N ASP A 239 14.18 -4.12 7.73
CA ASP A 239 14.59 -4.74 8.98
C ASP A 239 14.53 -3.73 10.13
N ALA A 240 13.36 -3.62 10.76
CA ALA A 240 13.16 -2.75 11.92
C ALA A 240 13.63 -3.41 13.24
N GLN A 241 14.03 -4.68 13.21
CA GLN A 241 14.64 -5.38 14.34
C GLN A 241 16.12 -5.02 14.44
N GLU A 242 16.84 -5.05 13.32
CA GLU A 242 18.24 -4.62 13.20
C GLU A 242 18.36 -3.09 13.27
N VAL A 243 17.36 -2.37 12.74
CA VAL A 243 17.34 -0.91 12.71
C VAL A 243 16.07 -0.35 13.37
N PRO A 244 16.06 -0.23 14.72
CA PRO A 244 14.89 0.21 15.48
C PRO A 244 14.33 1.58 15.07
N ASP A 245 15.18 2.49 14.56
CA ASP A 245 14.76 3.82 14.07
C ASP A 245 13.71 3.73 12.95
N ILE A 246 13.66 2.63 12.19
CA ILE A 246 12.64 2.39 11.16
C ILE A 246 11.26 2.18 11.80
N SER A 247 11.20 1.50 12.95
CA SER A 247 9.95 1.39 13.72
C SER A 247 9.49 2.76 14.20
N LEU A 248 10.42 3.63 14.63
CA LEU A 248 10.10 5.00 15.07
C LEU A 248 9.59 5.85 13.91
N TRP A 249 10.19 5.73 12.71
CA TRP A 249 9.68 6.38 11.51
C TRP A 249 8.24 5.97 11.23
N ALA A 250 8.00 4.66 11.14
CA ALA A 250 6.70 4.10 10.83
C ALA A 250 5.62 4.56 11.84
N LYS A 251 5.92 4.46 13.14
CA LYS A 251 5.03 4.96 14.20
C LYS A 251 4.74 6.45 14.08
N SER A 252 5.75 7.27 13.77
CA SER A 252 5.58 8.71 13.60
C SER A 252 4.68 9.11 12.41
N LEU A 253 4.33 8.15 11.54
CA LEU A 253 3.35 8.35 10.48
C LEU A 253 1.94 7.92 10.91
N THR A 254 1.81 6.90 11.76
CA THR A 254 0.54 6.19 12.02
C THR A 254 -0.07 6.46 13.39
N GLU A 255 0.74 6.95 14.33
CA GLU A 255 0.32 7.32 15.69
C GLU A 255 0.35 8.86 15.74
N GLU A 256 -0.82 9.49 15.55
CA GLU A 256 -1.07 10.89 15.93
C GLU A 256 -1.81 10.94 17.27
#